data_AF-A0A1H2TID6-F1
#
_entry.id   AF-A0A1H2TID6-F1
#
_cell.length_a   1.000
_cell.length_b   1.000
_cell.length_c   1.000
_cell.angle_alpha   90.00
_cell.angle_beta   90.00
_cell.angle_gamma   90.00
#
_symmetry.space_group_name_H-M   'P 1'
#
loop_
_entity.id
_entity.type
_entity.pdbx_description
1 polymer ?
#
loop_
_entity_poly.entity_id
_entity_poly.type
_entity_poly.pdbx_seq_one_letter_code
_entity_poly.pdbx_strand_id
1 'polypeptide(L)'
;MARKKKQETNTNQRKLITWLNSKSPVSEQYRTIRTNIQYSSVDKEMQAIVVTSAGPGEGKSTTVANLAVTMAQQEKKVLLIDADLRKPTVHYTFRRMNTHGMINALTNHGEYASYVQETEVPNLDILPSGPIPPNPSEILGSRSMAHLVELAREQYDVILFDAPPVLAVTDVQVISRHCDGSILVVKAGSTENDAARKAKELLEVSGVPILGCILNQKKGMDQSYYYYYG
;
A
#
# COMPACT_ATOMS: atom_id res chain seq x y z
N MET A 1 -39.22 -2.97 -28.35
CA MET A 1 -37.79 -2.63 -28.47
C MET A 1 -37.31 -2.07 -27.13
N ALA A 2 -36.70 -2.91 -26.29
CA ALA A 2 -36.28 -2.53 -24.94
C ALA A 2 -34.85 -1.96 -24.95
N ARG A 3 -34.71 -0.69 -24.54
CA ARG A 3 -33.41 -0.01 -24.36
C ARG A 3 -32.66 -0.65 -23.18
N LYS A 4 -31.56 -1.34 -23.47
CA LYS A 4 -30.57 -1.79 -22.47
C LYS A 4 -29.96 -0.55 -21.78
N LYS A 5 -30.24 -0.39 -20.48
CA LYS A 5 -29.53 0.53 -19.59
C LYS A 5 -28.06 0.10 -19.53
N LYS A 6 -27.17 0.98 -19.99
CA LYS A 6 -25.72 0.85 -19.87
C LYS A 6 -25.39 0.93 -18.37
N GLN A 7 -24.89 -0.16 -17.79
CA GLN A 7 -24.40 -0.16 -16.42
C GLN A 7 -23.24 0.83 -16.33
N GLU A 8 -23.42 1.88 -15.53
CA GLU A 8 -22.35 2.79 -15.14
C GLU A 8 -21.29 1.96 -14.39
N THR A 9 -20.11 1.85 -14.99
CA THR A 9 -18.98 1.15 -14.41
C THR A 9 -18.42 2.02 -13.28
N ASN A 10 -18.41 1.48 -12.06
CA ASN A 10 -17.92 2.13 -10.84
C ASN A 10 -16.60 2.87 -11.09
N THR A 11 -16.63 4.20 -10.93
CA THR A 11 -15.53 5.16 -11.11
C THR A 11 -14.43 5.09 -10.04
N ASN A 12 -14.56 4.20 -9.04
CA ASN A 12 -13.59 4.02 -7.96
C ASN A 12 -12.47 3.00 -8.25
N GLN A 13 -12.42 2.43 -9.46
CA GLN A 13 -11.36 1.49 -9.82
C GLN A 13 -10.04 2.24 -10.05
N ARG A 14 -9.06 1.99 -9.18
CA ARG A 14 -7.69 2.46 -9.41
C ARG A 14 -7.06 1.67 -10.54
N LYS A 15 -6.34 2.36 -11.42
CA LYS A 15 -5.60 1.71 -12.51
C LYS A 15 -4.34 1.05 -11.95
N LEU A 16 -4.30 -0.28 -11.95
CA LEU A 16 -3.07 -1.06 -11.78
C LEU A 16 -2.28 -0.98 -13.10
N ILE A 17 -1.58 0.13 -13.33
CA ILE A 17 -0.86 0.36 -14.60
C ILE A 17 0.26 -0.67 -14.79
N THR A 18 0.88 -1.13 -13.71
CA THR A 18 1.92 -2.17 -13.74
C THR A 18 1.40 -3.54 -14.17
N TRP A 19 0.09 -3.77 -14.03
CA TRP A 19 -0.62 -4.94 -14.55
C TRP A 19 -1.18 -4.70 -15.96
N LEU A 20 -1.96 -3.64 -16.14
CA LEU A 20 -2.69 -3.35 -17.38
C LEU A 20 -1.79 -2.92 -18.55
N ASN A 21 -0.66 -2.28 -18.25
CA ASN A 21 0.33 -1.84 -19.23
C ASN A 21 1.74 -2.00 -18.65
N SER A 22 2.16 -3.25 -18.50
CA SER A 22 3.41 -3.61 -17.83
C SER A 22 4.65 -2.98 -18.47
N LYS A 23 4.65 -2.70 -19.78
CA LYS A 23 5.78 -2.08 -20.51
C LYS A 23 5.73 -0.55 -20.54
N SER A 24 4.80 0.07 -19.82
CA SER A 24 4.68 1.53 -19.84
C SER A 24 5.87 2.22 -19.13
N PRO A 25 6.23 3.45 -19.56
CA PRO A 25 7.12 4.34 -18.84
C PRO A 25 6.86 4.40 -17.33
N VAL A 26 5.60 4.52 -16.93
CA VAL A 26 5.18 4.58 -15.51
C VAL A 26 5.44 3.26 -14.79
N SER A 27 5.26 2.13 -15.47
CA SER A 27 5.52 0.80 -14.93
C SER A 27 7.02 0.60 -14.66
N GLU A 28 7.90 1.12 -15.52
CA GLU A 28 9.35 1.14 -15.26
C GLU A 28 9.70 1.96 -14.03
N GLN A 29 9.03 3.09 -13.77
CA GLN A 29 9.25 3.86 -12.54
C GLN A 29 8.92 3.05 -11.28
N TYR A 30 7.86 2.24 -11.29
CA TYR A 30 7.55 1.33 -10.18
C TYR A 30 8.59 0.20 -10.03
N ARG A 31 9.22 -0.25 -11.12
CA ARG A 31 10.35 -1.20 -11.05
C ARG A 31 11.58 -0.55 -10.45
N THR A 32 11.89 0.70 -10.82
CA THR A 32 12.97 1.48 -10.19
C THR A 32 12.72 1.65 -8.69
N ILE A 33 11.51 2.00 -8.28
CA ILE A 33 11.15 2.12 -6.86
C ILE A 33 11.36 0.79 -6.13
N ARG A 34 10.86 -0.32 -6.68
CA ARG A 34 11.05 -1.67 -6.11
C ARG A 34 12.54 -2.00 -5.95
N THR A 35 13.35 -1.75 -6.98
CA THR A 35 14.80 -1.98 -6.94
C THR A 35 15.48 -1.13 -5.87
N ASN A 36 15.10 0.14 -5.74
CA ASN A 36 15.63 1.02 -4.69
C ASN A 36 15.27 0.53 -3.28
N ILE A 37 14.07 0.00 -3.08
CA ILE A 37 13.65 -0.60 -1.81
C ILE A 37 14.53 -1.81 -1.49
N GLN A 38 14.77 -2.70 -2.47
CA GLN A 38 15.63 -3.88 -2.30
C GLN A 38 17.07 -3.51 -1.92
N TYR A 39 17.61 -2.40 -2.46
CA TYR A 39 18.94 -1.92 -2.13
C TYR A 39 19.01 -1.02 -0.90
N SER A 40 17.86 -0.57 -0.36
CA SER A 40 17.84 0.33 0.81
C SER A 40 18.34 -0.34 2.10
N SER A 41 18.48 -1.67 2.10
CA SER A 41 18.89 -2.45 3.25
C SER A 41 19.90 -3.54 2.84
N VAL A 42 21.18 -3.25 3.04
CA VAL A 42 22.28 -4.19 2.72
C VAL A 42 22.32 -5.36 3.73
N ASP A 43 22.00 -5.08 5.00
CA ASP A 43 22.20 -6.03 6.11
C ASP A 43 20.91 -6.56 6.74
N LYS A 44 19.74 -6.06 6.32
CA LYS A 44 18.44 -6.46 6.90
C LYS A 44 17.42 -6.70 5.79
N GLU A 45 16.72 -7.82 5.84
CA GLU A 45 15.63 -8.07 4.90
C GLU A 45 14.41 -7.20 5.25
N MET A 46 14.00 -6.33 4.30
CA MET A 46 12.83 -5.46 4.45
C MET A 46 11.58 -6.21 4.04
N GLN A 47 10.99 -6.93 4.99
CA GLN A 47 9.82 -7.77 4.72
C GLN A 47 8.52 -7.00 4.94
N ALA A 48 8.39 -6.18 5.98
CA ALA A 48 7.16 -5.41 6.23
C ALA A 48 7.38 -3.91 6.00
N ILE A 49 6.61 -3.30 5.09
CA ILE A 49 6.77 -1.88 4.74
C ILE A 49 5.42 -1.17 4.80
N VAL A 50 5.38 -0.05 5.52
CA VAL A 50 4.22 0.83 5.55
C VAL A 50 4.34 1.94 4.52
N VAL A 51 3.28 2.17 3.76
CA VAL A 51 3.18 3.27 2.80
C VAL A 51 2.10 4.23 3.27
N THR A 52 2.49 5.50 3.46
CA THR A 52 1.59 6.59 3.86
C THR A 52 1.81 7.82 2.97
N SER A 53 1.10 8.91 3.26
CA SER A 53 1.26 10.20 2.61
C SER A 53 1.10 11.34 3.61
N ALA A 54 1.47 12.56 3.21
CA ALA A 54 1.28 13.73 4.08
C ALA A 54 -0.22 14.03 4.22
N GLY A 55 -0.93 14.15 3.10
CA GLY A 55 -2.35 14.46 3.03
C GLY A 55 -3.20 13.41 2.31
N PRO A 56 -4.55 13.51 2.41
CA PRO A 56 -5.46 12.69 1.63
C PRO A 56 -5.32 12.92 0.11
N GLY A 57 -5.51 11.88 -0.70
CA GLY A 57 -5.56 12.01 -2.16
C GLY A 57 -4.19 12.14 -2.85
N GLU A 58 -3.09 11.94 -2.12
CA GLU A 58 -1.73 11.98 -2.68
C GLU A 58 -1.34 10.68 -3.43
N GLY A 59 -2.21 9.67 -3.38
CA GLY A 59 -2.13 8.47 -4.20
C GLY A 59 -1.39 7.28 -3.58
N LYS A 60 -1.14 7.31 -2.26
CA LYS A 60 -0.58 6.19 -1.47
C LYS A 60 -1.14 4.81 -1.85
N SER A 61 -2.46 4.66 -1.89
CA SER A 61 -3.13 3.39 -2.19
C SER A 61 -2.91 2.94 -3.63
N THR A 62 -2.82 3.88 -4.58
CA THR A 62 -2.47 3.55 -5.98
C THR A 62 -1.01 3.10 -6.05
N THR A 63 -0.13 3.83 -5.36
CA THR A 63 1.31 3.60 -5.36
C THR A 63 1.65 2.25 -4.74
N VAL A 64 1.13 1.95 -3.56
CA VAL A 64 1.39 0.68 -2.86
C VAL A 64 0.82 -0.51 -3.63
N ALA A 65 -0.36 -0.40 -4.26
CA ALA A 65 -0.92 -1.47 -5.05
C ALA A 65 -0.09 -1.77 -6.32
N ASN A 66 0.40 -0.74 -7.02
CA ASN A 66 1.26 -0.94 -8.19
C ASN A 66 2.65 -1.47 -7.80
N LEU A 67 3.17 -1.05 -6.63
CA LEU A 67 4.41 -1.59 -6.06
C LEU A 67 4.25 -3.07 -5.68
N ALA A 68 3.12 -3.45 -5.09
CA ALA A 68 2.79 -4.84 -4.76
C ALA A 68 2.83 -5.73 -6.02
N VAL A 69 2.23 -5.24 -7.12
CA VAL A 69 2.28 -5.93 -8.42
C VAL A 69 3.71 -6.07 -8.95
N THR A 70 4.56 -5.03 -8.87
CA THR A 70 5.94 -5.16 -9.38
C THR A 70 6.81 -6.07 -8.52
N MET A 71 6.54 -6.18 -7.23
CA MET A 71 7.19 -7.14 -6.33
C MET A 71 6.73 -8.57 -6.65
N ALA A 72 5.43 -8.80 -6.82
CA ALA A 72 4.87 -10.11 -7.17
C ALA A 72 5.34 -10.62 -8.55
N GLN A 73 5.57 -9.72 -9.49
CA GLN A 73 6.18 -10.01 -10.80
C GLN A 73 7.62 -10.53 -10.72
N GLN A 74 8.30 -10.41 -9.58
CA GLN A 74 9.60 -11.05 -9.31
C GLN A 74 9.47 -12.37 -8.52
N GLU A 75 8.31 -13.02 -8.63
CA GLU A 75 8.03 -14.31 -7.98
C GLU A 75 8.07 -14.27 -6.44
N LYS A 76 8.08 -13.06 -5.86
CA LYS A 76 7.91 -12.86 -4.41
C LYS A 76 6.45 -13.06 -4.04
N LYS A 77 6.19 -13.79 -2.96
CA LYS A 77 4.88 -13.86 -2.33
C LYS A 77 4.61 -12.54 -1.61
N VAL A 78 3.65 -11.77 -2.11
CA VAL A 78 3.32 -10.44 -1.58
C VAL A 78 1.95 -10.45 -0.93
N LEU A 79 1.86 -9.93 0.29
CA LEU A 79 0.60 -9.62 0.95
C LEU A 79 0.42 -8.10 1.04
N LEU A 80 -0.68 -7.57 0.49
CA LEU A 80 -1.06 -6.18 0.65
C LEU A 80 -2.21 -6.05 1.65
N ILE A 81 -1.94 -5.40 2.78
CA ILE A 81 -2.87 -5.19 3.89
C ILE A 81 -3.45 -3.77 3.85
N ASP A 82 -4.78 -3.65 3.91
CA ASP A 82 -5.47 -2.37 4.01
C ASP A 82 -5.54 -1.90 5.47
N ALA A 83 -4.53 -1.12 5.89
CA ALA A 83 -4.44 -0.54 7.22
C ALA A 83 -5.15 0.82 7.34
N ASP A 84 -5.74 1.34 6.26
CA ASP A 84 -6.60 2.53 6.27
C ASP A 84 -8.02 2.13 6.67
N LEU A 85 -8.18 1.83 7.95
CA LEU A 85 -9.47 1.44 8.56
C LEU A 85 -10.53 2.56 8.52
N ARG A 86 -10.18 3.76 8.05
CA ARG A 86 -11.10 4.91 7.98
C ARG A 86 -11.68 5.07 6.58
N LYS A 87 -10.84 4.89 5.55
CA LYS A 87 -11.24 4.95 4.14
C LYS A 87 -10.59 3.79 3.39
N PRO A 88 -11.00 2.53 3.65
CA PRO A 88 -10.37 1.37 3.06
C PRO A 88 -10.63 1.34 1.56
N THR A 89 -9.61 1.01 0.79
CA THR A 89 -9.68 1.13 -0.67
C THR A 89 -8.95 0.04 -1.46
N VAL A 90 -8.24 -0.88 -0.80
CA VAL A 90 -7.55 -1.99 -1.46
C VAL A 90 -8.57 -2.90 -2.16
N HIS A 91 -9.67 -3.23 -1.47
CA HIS A 91 -10.74 -4.07 -2.03
C HIS A 91 -11.34 -3.52 -3.34
N TYR A 92 -11.52 -2.20 -3.47
CA TYR A 92 -11.96 -1.57 -4.73
C TYR A 92 -10.92 -1.73 -5.85
N THR A 93 -9.63 -1.65 -5.50
CA THR A 93 -8.52 -1.75 -6.45
C THR A 93 -8.43 -3.14 -7.07
N PHE A 94 -8.64 -4.19 -6.26
CA PHE A 94 -8.52 -5.58 -6.69
C PHE A 94 -9.88 -6.28 -6.92
N ARG A 95 -10.99 -5.53 -6.93
CA ARG A 95 -12.35 -6.04 -7.17
C ARG A 95 -12.74 -7.19 -6.24
N ARG A 96 -12.38 -7.04 -4.97
CA ARG A 96 -12.66 -7.99 -3.90
C ARG A 96 -13.72 -7.47 -2.94
N MET A 97 -14.34 -8.36 -2.18
CA MET A 97 -15.33 -8.00 -1.17
C MET A 97 -14.63 -7.54 0.12
N ASN A 98 -15.21 -6.55 0.80
CA ASN A 98 -14.73 -6.05 2.09
C ASN A 98 -15.68 -6.42 3.25
N THR A 99 -16.49 -7.46 3.07
CA THR A 99 -17.43 -7.95 4.09
C THR A 99 -16.70 -8.59 5.26
N HIS A 100 -15.56 -9.22 4.97
CA HIS A 100 -14.63 -9.75 5.96
C HIS A 100 -13.20 -9.36 5.60
N GLY A 101 -12.33 -9.24 6.60
CA GLY A 101 -10.93 -8.85 6.39
C GLY A 101 -10.15 -8.82 7.71
N MET A 102 -9.17 -7.92 7.75
CA MET A 102 -8.26 -7.73 8.89
C MET A 102 -9.00 -7.58 10.23
N ILE A 103 -10.08 -6.80 10.29
CA ILE A 103 -10.85 -6.64 11.54
C ILE A 103 -11.40 -7.97 12.04
N ASN A 104 -11.96 -8.80 11.15
CA ASN A 104 -12.47 -10.11 11.50
C ASN A 104 -11.34 -11.07 11.92
N ALA A 105 -10.20 -11.01 11.23
CA ALA A 105 -9.01 -11.79 11.58
C ALA A 105 -8.50 -11.46 13.00
N LEU A 106 -8.51 -10.19 13.37
CA LEU A 106 -8.04 -9.72 14.68
C LEU A 106 -8.99 -10.10 15.83
N THR A 107 -10.30 -10.20 15.56
CA THR A 107 -11.29 -10.63 16.55
C THR A 107 -11.35 -12.15 16.70
N ASN A 108 -11.05 -12.92 15.65
CA ASN A 108 -11.18 -14.38 15.64
C ASN A 108 -9.86 -15.12 15.95
N HIS A 109 -8.98 -14.51 16.75
CA HIS A 109 -7.83 -15.17 17.39
C HIS A 109 -6.89 -16.00 16.48
N GLY A 110 -6.52 -15.49 15.30
CA GLY A 110 -5.34 -16.00 14.57
C GLY A 110 -5.61 -16.74 13.26
N GLU A 111 -6.86 -16.93 12.84
CA GLU A 111 -7.17 -17.50 11.51
C GLU A 111 -7.11 -16.44 10.38
N TYR A 112 -6.08 -15.58 10.37
CA TYR A 112 -6.02 -14.48 9.40
C TYR A 112 -6.01 -14.99 7.93
N ALA A 113 -5.40 -16.16 7.70
CA ALA A 113 -5.32 -16.77 6.37
C ALA A 113 -6.69 -17.03 5.74
N SER A 114 -7.75 -17.27 6.53
CA SER A 114 -9.12 -17.43 6.01
C SER A 114 -9.74 -16.14 5.50
N TYR A 115 -9.17 -14.98 5.88
CA TYR A 115 -9.60 -13.65 5.46
C TYR A 115 -8.72 -13.06 4.36
N VAL A 116 -7.60 -13.72 4.03
CA VAL A 116 -6.75 -13.36 2.90
C VAL A 116 -7.49 -13.73 1.60
N GLN A 117 -7.42 -12.84 0.62
CA GLN A 117 -8.04 -13.02 -0.68
C GLN A 117 -6.99 -12.94 -1.77
N GLU A 118 -6.88 -13.99 -2.57
CA GLU A 118 -6.04 -14.00 -3.77
C GLU A 118 -6.48 -12.90 -4.74
N THR A 119 -5.56 -12.37 -5.55
CA THR A 119 -5.90 -11.42 -6.61
C THR A 119 -5.83 -12.06 -8.00
N GLU A 120 -6.17 -11.31 -9.05
CA GLU A 120 -5.92 -11.75 -10.45
C GLU A 120 -4.42 -11.73 -10.80
N VAL A 121 -3.57 -11.13 -9.96
CA VAL A 121 -2.13 -11.04 -10.15
C VAL A 121 -1.47 -12.20 -9.41
N PRO A 122 -0.72 -13.09 -10.10
CA PRO A 122 -0.02 -14.20 -9.44
C PRO A 122 0.93 -13.70 -8.34
N ASN A 123 1.05 -14.47 -7.26
CA ASN A 123 1.86 -14.18 -6.07
C ASN A 123 1.48 -12.89 -5.31
N LEU A 124 0.31 -12.31 -5.60
CA LEU A 124 -0.21 -11.15 -4.87
C LEU A 124 -1.54 -11.49 -4.22
N ASP A 125 -1.53 -11.49 -2.90
CA ASP A 125 -2.72 -11.60 -2.07
C ASP A 125 -3.03 -10.26 -1.40
N ILE A 126 -4.28 -10.10 -1.00
CA ILE A 126 -4.71 -8.95 -0.21
C ILE A 126 -5.36 -9.39 1.10
N LEU A 127 -5.17 -8.59 2.13
CA LEU A 127 -5.99 -8.61 3.34
C LEU A 127 -6.74 -7.28 3.39
N PRO A 128 -8.01 -7.23 2.92
CA PRO A 128 -8.79 -6.00 2.99
C PRO A 128 -9.12 -5.67 4.45
N SER A 129 -9.60 -4.45 4.73
CA SER A 129 -9.82 -4.02 6.11
C SER A 129 -10.88 -4.86 6.83
N GLY A 130 -11.94 -5.26 6.13
CA GLY A 130 -13.20 -5.66 6.73
C GLY A 130 -14.04 -4.44 7.16
N PRO A 131 -15.09 -4.67 7.98
CA PRO A 131 -15.96 -3.60 8.47
C PRO A 131 -15.20 -2.52 9.24
N ILE A 132 -15.57 -1.25 9.06
CA ILE A 132 -14.92 -0.12 9.74
C ILE A 132 -15.21 -0.19 11.25
N PRO A 133 -14.18 -0.30 12.11
CA PRO A 133 -14.37 -0.38 13.56
C PRO A 133 -14.53 1.01 14.18
N PRO A 134 -15.10 1.11 15.40
CA PRO A 134 -15.21 2.38 16.12
C PRO A 134 -13.85 2.90 16.63
N ASN A 135 -12.87 2.02 16.85
CA ASN A 135 -11.57 2.31 17.46
C ASN A 135 -10.36 1.82 16.62
N PRO A 136 -10.11 2.40 15.42
CA PRO A 136 -9.03 1.95 14.52
C PRO A 136 -7.64 1.85 15.15
N SER A 137 -7.19 2.91 15.84
CA SER A 137 -5.82 3.00 16.33
C SER A 137 -5.51 1.97 17.43
N GLU A 138 -6.49 1.65 18.27
CA GLU A 138 -6.35 0.61 19.32
C GLU A 138 -6.21 -0.78 18.71
N ILE A 139 -6.99 -1.07 17.67
CA ILE A 139 -6.94 -2.35 16.96
C ILE A 139 -5.59 -2.53 16.26
N LEU A 140 -5.09 -1.49 15.58
CA LEU A 140 -3.78 -1.51 14.93
C LEU A 140 -2.62 -1.69 15.92
N GLY A 141 -2.78 -1.25 17.17
CA GLY A 141 -1.76 -1.38 18.22
C GLY A 141 -1.93 -2.61 19.12
N SER A 142 -2.88 -3.47 18.79
CA SER A 142 -3.21 -4.64 19.62
C SER A 142 -2.16 -5.75 19.50
N ARG A 143 -2.11 -6.62 20.52
CA ARG A 143 -1.29 -7.86 20.44
C ARG A 143 -1.73 -8.77 19.30
N SER A 144 -3.03 -8.78 18.99
CA SER A 144 -3.57 -9.54 17.85
C SER A 144 -2.97 -9.04 16.53
N MET A 145 -2.74 -7.73 16.37
CA MET A 145 -2.08 -7.20 15.18
C MET A 145 -0.63 -7.66 15.10
N ALA A 146 0.12 -7.56 16.21
CA ALA A 146 1.49 -8.05 16.25
C ALA A 146 1.57 -9.54 15.82
N HIS A 147 0.69 -10.37 16.37
CA HIS A 147 0.62 -11.79 16.04
C HIS A 147 0.24 -12.05 14.57
N LEU A 148 -0.71 -11.29 14.03
CA LEU A 148 -1.08 -11.38 12.60
C LEU A 148 0.13 -11.08 11.71
N VAL A 149 0.90 -10.04 12.03
CA VAL A 149 2.09 -9.69 11.25
C VAL A 149 3.16 -10.77 11.36
N GLU A 150 3.37 -11.36 12.54
CA GLU A 150 4.28 -12.51 12.71
C GLU A 150 3.89 -13.68 11.82
N LEU A 151 2.62 -14.10 11.84
CA LEU A 151 2.12 -15.19 11.00
C LEU A 151 2.20 -14.87 9.49
N ALA A 152 2.01 -13.60 9.12
CA ALA A 152 2.20 -13.16 7.74
C ALA A 152 3.66 -13.23 7.30
N ARG A 153 4.60 -12.93 8.19
CA ARG A 153 6.04 -13.01 7.91
C ARG A 153 6.53 -14.43 7.67
N GLU A 154 5.83 -15.43 8.20
CA GLU A 154 6.16 -16.84 7.93
C GLU A 154 5.75 -17.29 6.53
N GLN A 155 4.78 -16.61 5.89
CA GLN A 155 4.16 -17.07 4.63
C GLN A 155 4.49 -16.21 3.42
N TYR A 156 4.82 -14.94 3.64
CA TYR A 156 5.03 -13.94 2.59
C TYR A 156 6.44 -13.39 2.62
N ASP A 157 7.04 -13.21 1.45
CA ASP A 157 8.35 -12.57 1.31
C ASP A 157 8.26 -11.05 1.51
N VAL A 158 7.11 -10.46 1.20
CA VAL A 158 6.86 -9.01 1.36
C VAL A 158 5.45 -8.75 1.85
N ILE A 159 5.32 -7.87 2.84
CA ILE A 159 4.07 -7.40 3.43
C ILE A 159 4.03 -5.88 3.27
N LEU A 160 3.04 -5.39 2.54
CA LEU A 160 2.83 -3.96 2.32
C LEU A 160 1.59 -3.49 3.05
N PHE A 161 1.69 -2.37 3.78
CA PHE A 161 0.55 -1.74 4.45
C PHE A 161 0.15 -0.45 3.73
N ASP A 162 -1.10 -0.37 3.26
CA ASP A 162 -1.72 0.91 2.86
C ASP A 162 -2.26 1.60 4.12
N ALA A 163 -1.57 2.63 4.61
CA ALA A 163 -1.94 3.34 5.83
C ALA A 163 -2.63 4.67 5.52
N PRO A 164 -3.40 5.27 6.44
CA PRO A 164 -4.00 6.59 6.22
C PRO A 164 -2.91 7.70 6.17
N PRO A 165 -3.24 8.94 5.78
CA PRO A 165 -2.28 10.04 5.77
C PRO A 165 -1.77 10.37 7.19
N VAL A 166 -0.45 10.49 7.36
CA VAL A 166 0.19 10.62 8.68
C VAL A 166 -0.12 11.95 9.39
N LEU A 167 -0.46 13.01 8.66
CA LEU A 167 -0.88 14.28 9.27
C LEU A 167 -2.33 14.28 9.74
N ALA A 168 -3.14 13.32 9.26
CA ALA A 168 -4.57 13.29 9.57
C ALA A 168 -4.85 12.53 10.87
N VAL A 169 -4.11 11.44 11.12
CA VAL A 169 -4.40 10.48 12.20
C VAL A 169 -3.12 9.81 12.70
N THR A 170 -3.19 9.22 13.89
CA THR A 170 -2.05 8.57 14.56
C THR A 170 -1.85 7.10 14.19
N ASP A 171 -2.74 6.56 13.35
CA ASP A 171 -2.79 5.14 12.96
C ASP A 171 -1.46 4.66 12.35
N VAL A 172 -0.78 5.54 11.59
CA VAL A 172 0.50 5.24 10.93
C VAL A 172 1.59 4.98 11.96
N GLN A 173 1.72 5.81 12.99
CA GLN A 173 2.73 5.66 14.04
C GLN A 173 2.55 4.35 14.80
N VAL A 174 1.31 3.87 14.91
CA VAL A 174 0.99 2.61 15.57
C VAL A 174 1.39 1.42 14.70
N ILE A 175 0.88 1.34 13.46
CA ILE A 175 1.15 0.19 12.57
C ILE A 175 2.63 0.11 12.15
N SER A 176 3.31 1.26 12.08
CA SER A 176 4.74 1.34 11.77
C SER A 176 5.56 0.49 12.75
N ARG A 177 5.19 0.38 14.03
CA ARG A 177 5.94 -0.44 15.00
C ARG A 177 6.05 -1.92 14.63
N HIS A 178 5.22 -2.41 13.73
CA HIS A 178 5.25 -3.78 13.21
C HIS A 178 6.00 -3.91 11.87
N CYS A 179 6.50 -2.79 11.34
CA CYS A 179 7.15 -2.67 10.03
C CYS A 179 8.67 -2.51 10.17
N ASP A 180 9.39 -2.93 9.12
CA ASP A 180 10.84 -2.77 8.99
C ASP A 180 11.23 -1.44 8.36
N GLY A 181 10.34 -0.86 7.56
CA GLY A 181 10.55 0.40 6.85
C GLY A 181 9.25 1.14 6.56
N SER A 182 9.39 2.43 6.27
CA SER A 182 8.29 3.30 5.88
C SER A 182 8.60 4.06 4.59
N ILE A 183 7.56 4.37 3.81
CA ILE A 183 7.65 5.15 2.58
C ILE A 183 6.63 6.28 2.64
N LEU A 184 7.10 7.50 2.39
CA LEU A 184 6.26 8.69 2.30
C LEU A 184 5.91 9.01 0.85
N VAL A 185 4.64 8.96 0.49
CA VAL A 185 4.14 9.43 -0.81
C VAL A 185 3.79 10.91 -0.71
N VAL A 186 4.27 11.70 -1.67
CA VAL A 186 4.07 13.16 -1.73
C VAL A 186 3.52 13.51 -3.11
N LYS A 187 2.52 14.40 -3.17
CA LYS A 187 1.92 14.82 -4.44
C LYS A 187 2.66 16.01 -5.04
N ALA A 188 3.21 15.81 -6.23
CA ALA A 188 3.94 16.83 -6.97
C ALA A 188 3.09 18.07 -7.24
N GLY A 189 3.66 19.24 -6.95
CA GLY A 189 3.02 20.53 -7.18
C GLY A 189 1.76 20.79 -6.35
N SER A 190 1.50 19.99 -5.31
CA SER A 190 0.32 20.12 -4.45
C SER A 190 0.63 20.00 -2.96
N THR A 191 1.50 19.06 -2.56
CA THR A 191 1.90 18.96 -1.15
C THR A 191 2.88 20.07 -0.84
N GLU A 192 2.58 20.87 0.18
CA GLU A 192 3.47 21.93 0.66
C GLU A 192 4.73 21.35 1.32
N ASN A 193 5.86 22.04 1.18
CA ASN A 193 7.14 21.58 1.77
C ASN A 193 7.06 21.41 3.28
N ASP A 194 6.35 22.30 3.98
CA ASP A 194 6.19 22.22 5.44
C ASP A 194 5.30 21.05 5.85
N ALA A 195 4.25 20.74 5.07
CA ALA A 195 3.44 19.55 5.29
C ALA A 195 4.27 18.27 5.09
N ALA A 196 5.10 18.21 4.04
CA ALA A 196 6.00 17.07 3.81
C ALA A 196 7.05 16.93 4.93
N ARG A 197 7.62 18.04 5.41
CA ARG A 197 8.59 18.04 6.53
C ARG A 197 7.93 17.54 7.82
N LYS A 198 6.74 18.04 8.15
CA LYS A 198 6.00 17.59 9.32
C LYS A 198 5.59 16.11 9.22
N ALA A 199 5.22 15.65 8.03
CA ALA A 199 4.92 14.23 7.79
C ALA A 199 6.15 13.33 8.02
N LYS A 200 7.32 13.78 7.55
CA LYS A 200 8.61 13.12 7.83
C LYS A 200 8.90 13.07 9.33
N GLU A 201 8.78 14.19 10.04
CA GLU A 201 9.02 14.26 11.49
C GLU A 201 8.11 13.28 12.27
N LEU A 202 6.82 13.18 11.91
CA LEU A 202 5.90 12.23 12.53
C LEU A 202 6.25 10.76 12.23
N LEU A 203 6.79 10.48 11.04
CA LEU A 203 7.29 9.15 10.70
C LEU A 203 8.57 8.81 11.47
N GLU A 204 9.49 9.77 11.64
CA GLU A 204 10.71 9.58 12.44
C GLU A 204 10.37 9.25 13.90
N VAL A 205 9.34 9.89 14.47
CA VAL A 205 8.83 9.60 15.82
C VAL A 205 8.30 8.17 15.96
N SER A 206 7.89 7.51 14.86
CA SER A 206 7.42 6.11 14.91
C SER A 206 8.54 5.10 15.19
N GLY A 207 9.81 5.49 15.04
CA GLY A 207 10.99 4.65 15.28
C GLY A 207 11.35 3.71 14.13
N VAL A 208 10.66 3.80 12.99
CA VAL A 208 10.92 2.99 11.80
C VAL A 208 11.75 3.76 10.78
N PRO A 209 12.76 3.14 10.14
CA PRO A 209 13.51 3.75 9.06
C PRO A 209 12.59 4.27 7.93
N ILE A 210 12.82 5.50 7.49
CA ILE A 210 12.19 6.03 6.27
C ILE A 210 13.06 5.60 5.09
N LEU A 211 12.58 4.63 4.31
CA LEU A 211 13.30 4.09 3.15
C LEU A 211 13.43 5.12 2.03
N GLY A 212 12.51 6.08 1.99
CA GLY A 212 12.55 7.20 1.06
C GLY A 212 11.18 7.86 0.87
N CYS A 213 11.10 8.71 -0.15
CA CYS A 213 9.86 9.33 -0.57
C CYS A 213 9.55 9.03 -2.04
N ILE A 214 8.26 8.96 -2.36
CA ILE A 214 7.76 8.79 -3.73
C ILE A 214 7.02 10.07 -4.13
N LEU A 215 7.55 10.76 -5.12
CA LEU A 215 6.90 11.93 -5.72
C LEU A 215 5.87 11.47 -6.76
N ASN A 216 4.58 11.55 -6.42
CA ASN A 216 3.47 11.09 -7.24
C ASN A 216 2.79 12.23 -8.01
N GLN A 217 2.06 11.90 -9.09
CA GLN A 217 1.31 12.85 -9.93
C GLN A 217 2.15 13.98 -10.55
N LYS A 218 3.45 13.74 -10.77
CA LYS A 218 4.31 14.67 -11.50
C LYS A 218 3.76 14.90 -12.91
N LYS A 219 3.44 16.15 -13.23
CA LYS A 219 3.07 16.58 -14.60
C LYS A 219 4.34 16.72 -15.43
N GLY A 220 4.40 16.04 -16.57
CA GLY A 220 5.52 16.12 -17.50
C GLY A 220 6.75 15.32 -17.04
N MET A 221 7.08 14.29 -17.83
CA MET A 221 8.46 13.81 -17.97
C MET A 221 8.82 14.12 -19.41
N ASP A 222 9.90 14.86 -19.65
CA ASP A 222 10.46 14.98 -20.99
C ASP A 222 10.65 13.58 -21.57
N GLN A 223 10.15 13.37 -22.79
CA GLN A 223 10.31 12.12 -23.54
C GLN A 223 11.78 11.70 -23.70
N SER A 224 12.74 12.62 -23.50
CA SER A 224 14.17 12.39 -23.66
C SER A 224 14.76 11.35 -22.70
N TYR A 225 14.20 11.15 -21.51
CA TYR A 225 14.71 10.17 -20.55
C TYR A 225 14.27 8.72 -20.86
N TYR A 226 13.19 8.53 -21.65
CA TYR A 226 12.66 7.20 -21.96
C TYR A 226 13.20 6.60 -23.26
N TYR A 227 13.82 7.41 -24.13
CA TYR A 227 14.34 6.93 -25.42
C TYR A 227 15.70 6.21 -25.33
N TYR A 228 16.30 6.08 -24.14
CA TYR A 228 17.66 5.54 -24.00
C TYR A 228 17.75 4.02 -23.86
N TYR A 229 16.63 3.29 -23.77
CA TYR A 229 16.61 1.83 -23.82
C TYR A 229 15.40 1.35 -24.62
N GLY A 230 15.60 1.21 -25.93
CA GLY A 230 14.76 0.47 -26.86
C GLY A 230 15.51 -0.72 -27.42
#